data_AF-A0A2Z5G4Y9-F1
#
_entry.id   AF-A0A2Z5G4Y9-F1
#
_cell.length_a   1.000
_cell.length_b   1.000
_cell.length_c   1.000
_cell.angle_alpha   90.00
_cell.angle_beta   90.00
_cell.angle_gamma   90.00
#
_symmetry.space_group_name_H-M   'P 1'
#
loop_
_entity.id
_entity.type
_entity.pdbx_description
1 polymer ?
#
loop_
_entity_poly.entity_id
_entity_poly.type
_entity_poly.pdbx_seq_one_letter_code
_entity_poly.pdbx_strand_id
1 'polypeptide(L)'
;MSAAPILPRIWASNRARPAIAPTYAEPFETLAFYRKRTEALLHRYMRASMHIGRSPSMLGDSITRGKASSSRRHGFDDNINFVIDVERCLARLDGFSRQLVARIALQEYTQGETVSLTGLSLRSVIRKYGEAIDKLTGILLECELFE
;
A
#
# COMPACT_ATOMS: atom_id res chain seq x y z
N MET A 1 71.02 -30.98 29.75
CA MET A 1 70.11 -30.43 30.77
C MET A 1 69.13 -29.51 30.07
N SER A 2 67.87 -29.93 29.90
CA SER A 2 66.86 -29.18 29.15
C SER A 2 65.93 -28.48 30.15
N ALA A 3 65.89 -27.15 30.13
CA ALA A 3 65.02 -26.35 30.99
C ALA A 3 63.71 -26.06 30.25
N ALA A 4 62.60 -26.64 30.72
CA ALA A 4 61.27 -26.30 30.23
C ALA A 4 60.78 -25.00 30.90
N PRO A 5 60.26 -24.02 30.15
CA PRO A 5 59.70 -22.81 30.78
C PRO A 5 58.38 -23.15 31.46
N ILE A 6 58.28 -22.79 32.74
CA ILE A 6 57.05 -22.85 33.52
C ILE A 6 56.23 -21.61 33.16
N LEU A 7 55.18 -21.77 32.36
CA LEU A 7 54.24 -20.70 32.08
C LEU A 7 53.19 -20.61 33.20
N PRO A 8 52.87 -19.39 33.69
CA PRO A 8 51.79 -19.21 34.64
C PRO A 8 50.45 -19.55 33.96
N ARG A 9 49.74 -20.50 34.57
CA ARG A 9 48.47 -21.02 34.07
C ARG A 9 47.35 -20.02 34.38
N ILE A 10 47.22 -19.01 33.53
CA ILE A 10 46.14 -18.03 33.61
C ILE A 10 44.87 -18.70 33.07
N TRP A 11 43.88 -18.91 33.92
CA TRP A 11 42.56 -19.37 33.48
C TRP A 11 41.79 -18.16 32.96
N ALA A 12 41.60 -18.08 31.64
CA ALA A 12 40.64 -17.16 31.06
C ALA A 12 39.23 -17.58 31.51
N SER A 13 38.68 -16.90 32.50
CA SER A 13 37.29 -17.07 32.89
C SER A 13 36.45 -16.46 31.77
N ASN A 14 35.96 -17.31 30.86
CA ASN A 14 34.97 -16.90 29.87
C ASN A 14 33.67 -16.62 30.64
N ARG A 15 33.54 -15.40 31.17
CA ARG A 15 32.22 -14.90 31.59
C ARG A 15 31.39 -14.88 30.33
N ALA A 16 30.65 -15.96 30.11
CA ALA A 16 29.68 -16.05 29.04
C ALA A 16 28.82 -14.80 29.13
N ARG A 17 28.94 -13.92 28.13
CA ARG A 17 28.01 -12.81 27.95
C ARG A 17 26.62 -13.47 27.95
N PRO A 18 25.65 -13.00 28.76
CA PRO A 18 24.32 -13.60 28.72
C PRO A 18 23.88 -13.59 27.26
N ALA A 19 23.55 -14.77 26.75
CA ALA A 19 23.01 -14.89 25.41
C ALA A 19 21.76 -14.02 25.39
N ILE A 20 21.83 -12.88 24.70
CA ILE A 20 20.66 -12.07 24.42
C ILE A 20 19.83 -12.98 23.53
N ALA A 21 18.78 -13.60 24.09
CA ALA A 21 17.81 -14.33 23.29
C ALA A 21 17.41 -13.40 22.15
N PRO A 22 17.43 -13.84 20.87
CA PRO A 22 16.96 -12.99 19.81
C PRO A 22 15.53 -12.62 20.19
N THR A 23 15.31 -11.36 20.54
CA THR A 23 13.98 -10.80 20.59
C THR A 23 13.49 -10.93 19.17
N TYR A 24 12.71 -11.97 18.89
CA TYR A 24 11.90 -12.01 17.69
C TYR A 24 10.99 -10.80 17.85
N ALA A 25 11.39 -9.68 17.24
CA ALA A 25 10.52 -8.55 17.10
C ALA A 25 9.26 -9.11 16.46
N GLU A 26 8.14 -9.03 17.17
CA GLU A 26 6.82 -9.23 16.58
C GLU A 26 6.87 -8.58 15.19
N PRO A 27 6.54 -9.32 14.11
CA PRO A 27 6.69 -8.79 12.77
C PRO A 27 5.98 -7.44 12.76
N PHE A 28 6.73 -6.34 12.63
CA PHE A 28 6.11 -5.05 12.38
C PHE A 28 5.35 -5.25 11.09
N GLU A 29 4.03 -5.37 11.18
CA GLU A 29 3.13 -5.52 10.05
C GLU A 29 3.16 -4.18 9.32
N THR A 30 4.24 -3.97 8.56
CA THR A 30 4.49 -2.72 7.87
C THR A 30 3.41 -2.60 6.81
N LEU A 31 2.78 -1.42 6.72
CA LEU A 31 1.78 -1.09 5.69
C LEU A 31 2.29 -1.39 4.26
N ALA A 32 3.62 -1.49 4.11
CA ALA A 32 4.29 -1.96 2.91
C ALA A 32 3.77 -3.30 2.37
N PHE A 33 3.31 -4.21 3.23
CA PHE A 33 2.73 -5.50 2.83
C PHE A 33 1.47 -5.32 1.96
N TYR A 34 0.65 -4.31 2.27
CA TYR A 34 -0.60 -4.06 1.57
C TYR A 34 -0.44 -3.31 0.26
N ARG A 35 0.75 -2.78 -0.07
CA ARG A 35 0.97 -1.92 -1.26
C ARG A 35 0.38 -2.49 -2.55
N LYS A 36 0.62 -3.78 -2.83
CA LYS A 36 0.07 -4.44 -4.03
C LYS A 36 -1.46 -4.48 -4.03
N ARG A 37 -2.06 -4.69 -2.86
CA ARG A 37 -3.52 -4.71 -2.68
C ARG A 37 -4.09 -3.31 -2.84
N THR A 38 -3.41 -2.30 -2.30
CA THR A 38 -3.74 -0.88 -2.45
C THR A 38 -3.71 -0.47 -3.92
N GLU A 39 -2.67 -0.86 -4.66
CA GLU A 39 -2.56 -0.61 -6.11
C GLU A 39 -3.68 -1.30 -6.88
N ALA A 40 -4.00 -2.57 -6.56
CA ALA A 40 -5.13 -3.27 -7.16
C ALA A 40 -6.48 -2.58 -6.88
N LEU A 41 -6.65 -2.02 -5.68
CA LEU A 41 -7.84 -1.24 -5.31
C LEU A 41 -7.92 0.05 -6.14
N LEU A 42 -6.80 0.76 -6.33
CA LEU A 42 -6.73 1.94 -7.19
C LEU A 42 -7.06 1.63 -8.66
N HIS A 43 -6.61 0.49 -9.18
CA HIS A 43 -7.01 0.03 -10.52
C HIS A 43 -8.51 -0.31 -10.59
N ARG A 44 -9.07 -0.96 -9.55
CA ARG A 44 -10.52 -1.20 -9.45
C ARG A 44 -11.28 0.11 -9.42
N TYR A 45 -10.79 1.10 -8.67
CA TYR A 45 -11.33 2.47 -8.63
C TYR A 45 -11.33 3.12 -10.03
N MET A 46 -10.24 3.02 -10.79
CA MET A 46 -10.22 3.57 -12.15
C MET A 46 -11.25 2.89 -13.06
N ARG A 47 -11.39 1.57 -12.95
CA ARG A 47 -12.40 0.84 -13.72
C ARG A 47 -13.82 1.25 -13.30
N ALA A 48 -14.09 1.32 -12.01
CA ALA A 48 -15.41 1.69 -11.48
C ALA A 48 -15.81 3.12 -11.86
N SER A 49 -14.89 4.09 -11.75
CA SER A 49 -15.14 5.49 -12.15
C SER A 49 -15.46 5.63 -13.64
N MET A 50 -14.77 4.88 -14.50
CA MET A 50 -15.09 4.82 -15.94
C MET A 50 -16.49 4.23 -16.21
N HIS A 51 -16.92 3.23 -15.44
CA HIS A 51 -18.25 2.63 -15.58
C HIS A 51 -19.37 3.58 -15.15
N ILE A 52 -19.18 4.34 -14.06
CA ILE A 52 -20.16 5.34 -13.59
C ILE A 52 -20.31 6.48 -14.61
N GLY A 53 -19.21 7.00 -15.15
CA GLY A 53 -19.24 8.06 -16.16
C GLY A 53 -19.93 7.66 -17.48
N ARG A 54 -20.02 6.36 -17.77
CA ARG A 54 -20.74 5.81 -18.93
C ARG A 54 -22.19 5.42 -18.64
N SER A 55 -22.59 5.34 -17.37
CA SER A 55 -23.90 4.83 -16.95
C SER A 55 -24.82 5.93 -16.39
N PRO A 56 -25.32 6.79 -17.28
CA PRO A 56 -26.72 7.25 -17.21
C PRO A 56 -27.53 6.89 -18.47
N SER A 57 -26.89 6.54 -19.60
CA SER A 57 -27.56 6.40 -20.91
C SER A 57 -28.26 5.05 -21.13
N MET A 58 -27.99 4.03 -20.30
CA MET A 58 -28.70 2.74 -20.34
C MET A 58 -29.89 2.65 -19.38
N LEU A 59 -30.05 3.63 -18.48
CA LEU A 59 -31.22 3.79 -17.61
C LEU A 59 -32.34 4.60 -18.28
N GLY A 60 -32.30 4.71 -19.61
CA GLY A 60 -33.19 5.56 -20.40
C GLY A 60 -34.63 5.08 -20.54
N ASP A 61 -35.02 3.88 -20.07
CA ASP A 61 -36.44 3.51 -20.16
C ASP A 61 -36.94 2.33 -19.31
N SER A 62 -36.31 2.00 -18.18
CA SER A 62 -36.92 0.99 -17.31
C SER A 62 -36.63 1.17 -15.83
N ILE A 63 -37.68 1.58 -15.12
CA ILE A 63 -38.02 1.06 -13.80
C ILE A 63 -38.04 -0.47 -13.94
N THR A 64 -36.89 -1.13 -13.78
CA THR A 64 -36.78 -2.60 -13.91
C THR A 64 -37.36 -3.24 -12.66
N ARG A 65 -38.68 -3.42 -12.69
CA ARG A 65 -39.40 -4.29 -11.77
C ARG A 65 -38.88 -5.73 -11.93
N GLY A 66 -38.13 -6.18 -10.94
CA GLY A 66 -38.11 -7.57 -10.45
C GLY A 66 -37.66 -8.66 -11.42
N LYS A 67 -36.34 -8.88 -11.51
CA LYS A 67 -35.76 -10.23 -11.50
C LYS A 67 -34.29 -10.18 -11.10
N ALA A 68 -34.07 -9.90 -9.82
CA ALA A 68 -32.76 -10.11 -9.20
C ALA A 68 -32.46 -11.62 -9.23
N SER A 69 -31.70 -12.06 -10.24
CA SER A 69 -30.92 -13.26 -10.08
C SER A 69 -29.91 -12.95 -8.97
N SER A 70 -29.84 -13.80 -7.94
CA SER A 70 -29.02 -13.68 -6.74
C SER A 70 -27.51 -13.77 -7.00
N SER A 71 -27.03 -13.24 -8.12
CA SER A 71 -25.62 -12.99 -8.29
C SER A 71 -25.23 -11.93 -7.27
N ARG A 72 -24.38 -12.30 -6.33
CA ARG A 72 -23.68 -11.44 -5.36
C ARG A 72 -22.73 -10.46 -6.09
N ARG A 73 -23.28 -9.70 -7.04
CA ARG A 73 -22.58 -8.68 -7.82
C ARG A 73 -23.02 -7.35 -7.23
N HIS A 74 -22.04 -6.60 -6.75
CA HIS A 74 -22.20 -5.21 -6.32
C HIS A 74 -22.98 -4.43 -7.39
N GLY A 75 -24.04 -3.77 -6.97
CA GLY A 75 -24.92 -2.99 -7.84
C GLY A 75 -24.25 -1.73 -8.40
N PHE A 76 -24.99 -0.97 -9.21
CA PHE A 76 -24.52 0.34 -9.67
C PHE A 76 -24.27 1.29 -8.50
N ASP A 77 -25.20 1.35 -7.55
CA ASP A 77 -25.12 2.20 -6.36
C ASP A 77 -23.90 1.84 -5.48
N ASP A 78 -23.58 0.55 -5.36
CA ASP A 78 -22.39 0.10 -4.62
C ASP A 78 -21.08 0.59 -5.27
N ASN A 79 -21.03 0.64 -6.61
CA ASN A 79 -19.87 1.19 -7.31
C ASN A 79 -19.75 2.70 -7.12
N ILE A 80 -20.87 3.44 -7.07
CA ILE A 80 -20.88 4.87 -6.77
C ILE A 80 -20.33 5.12 -5.37
N ASN A 81 -20.87 4.42 -4.37
CA ASN A 81 -20.40 4.55 -2.98
C ASN A 81 -18.90 4.25 -2.89
N PHE A 82 -18.46 3.14 -3.48
CA PHE A 82 -17.03 2.79 -3.53
C PHE A 82 -16.17 3.90 -4.14
N VAL A 83 -16.57 4.48 -5.28
CA VAL A 83 -15.80 5.56 -5.93
C VAL A 83 -15.76 6.81 -5.05
N ILE A 84 -16.89 7.22 -4.47
CA ILE A 84 -16.97 8.39 -3.59
C ILE A 84 -16.11 8.18 -2.34
N ASP A 85 -16.13 6.98 -1.75
CA ASP A 85 -15.35 6.70 -0.54
C ASP A 85 -13.84 6.67 -0.83
N VAL A 86 -13.43 6.11 -1.98
CA VAL A 86 -12.02 6.17 -2.42
C VAL A 86 -11.60 7.59 -2.76
N GLU A 87 -12.45 8.41 -3.39
CA GLU A 87 -12.17 9.83 -3.65
C GLU A 87 -11.96 10.61 -2.34
N ARG A 88 -12.79 10.36 -1.32
CA ARG A 88 -12.62 10.95 0.01
C ARG A 88 -11.29 10.53 0.65
N CYS A 89 -10.89 9.28 0.51
CA CYS A 89 -9.59 8.79 0.99
C CYS A 89 -8.42 9.46 0.26
N LEU A 90 -8.51 9.60 -1.06
CA LEU A 90 -7.52 10.33 -1.87
C LEU A 90 -7.46 11.81 -1.50
N ALA A 91 -8.59 12.42 -1.15
CA ALA A 91 -8.66 13.82 -0.73
C ALA A 91 -7.94 14.10 0.60
N ARG A 92 -7.86 13.10 1.50
CA ARG A 92 -7.14 13.17 2.78
C ARG A 92 -5.62 13.13 2.63
N LEU A 93 -5.10 12.70 1.48
CA LEU A 93 -3.66 12.59 1.23
C LEU A 93 -3.04 13.98 1.00
N ASP A 94 -1.78 14.16 1.43
CA ASP A 94 -1.06 15.41 1.17
C ASP A 94 -0.92 15.66 -0.34
N GLY A 95 -0.91 16.94 -0.74
CA GLY A 95 -0.99 17.30 -2.17
C GLY A 95 0.09 16.67 -3.04
N PHE A 96 1.29 16.49 -2.48
CA PHE A 96 2.41 15.88 -3.19
C PHE A 96 2.26 14.35 -3.30
N SER A 97 1.95 13.66 -2.20
CA SER A 97 1.65 12.22 -2.23
C SER A 97 0.47 11.91 -3.16
N ARG A 98 -0.59 12.74 -3.16
CA ARG A 98 -1.73 12.61 -4.06
C ARG A 98 -1.32 12.75 -5.53
N GLN A 99 -0.43 13.69 -5.83
CA GLN A 99 0.10 13.86 -7.18
C GLN A 99 0.90 12.64 -7.65
N LEU A 100 1.72 12.05 -6.79
CA LEU A 100 2.47 10.83 -7.11
C LEU A 100 1.53 9.64 -7.36
N VAL A 101 0.54 9.42 -6.49
CA VAL A 101 -0.46 8.37 -6.65
C VAL A 101 -1.26 8.56 -7.94
N ALA A 102 -1.70 9.78 -8.23
CA ALA A 102 -2.43 10.07 -9.45
C ALA A 102 -1.61 9.77 -10.72
N ARG A 103 -0.33 10.18 -10.75
CA ARG A 103 0.54 9.93 -11.92
C ARG A 103 0.87 8.46 -12.10
N ILE A 104 1.29 7.78 -11.03
CA ILE A 104 1.82 6.42 -11.14
C ILE A 104 0.69 5.39 -11.15
N ALA A 105 -0.25 5.46 -10.19
CA ALA A 105 -1.26 4.42 -10.00
C ALA A 105 -2.55 4.65 -10.81
N LEU A 106 -2.93 5.91 -11.09
CA LEU A 106 -4.18 6.20 -11.83
C LEU A 106 -3.94 6.48 -13.31
N GLN A 107 -2.84 7.16 -13.65
CA GLN A 107 -2.48 7.52 -15.02
C GLN A 107 -1.44 6.55 -15.63
N GLU A 108 -1.01 5.54 -14.87
CA GLU A 108 -0.08 4.50 -15.31
C GLU A 108 1.29 5.02 -15.82
N TYR A 109 1.70 6.22 -15.40
CA TYR A 109 3.06 6.69 -15.70
C TYR A 109 4.09 5.82 -14.99
N THR A 110 5.18 5.53 -15.69
CA THR A 110 6.33 4.90 -15.07
C THR A 110 6.96 5.84 -14.04
N GLN A 111 7.66 5.26 -13.06
CA GLN A 111 8.43 6.05 -12.10
C GLN A 111 9.51 6.89 -12.79
N GLY A 112 10.05 6.43 -13.93
CA GLY A 112 11.01 7.17 -14.76
C GLY A 112 10.39 8.37 -15.47
N GLU A 113 9.18 8.25 -16.02
CA GLU A 113 8.48 9.40 -16.60
C GLU A 113 8.06 10.41 -15.53
N THR A 114 7.67 9.91 -14.36
CA THR A 114 7.30 10.75 -13.21
C THR A 114 8.47 11.60 -12.72
N VAL A 115 9.71 11.11 -12.82
CA VAL A 115 10.93 11.90 -12.54
C VAL A 115 10.97 13.15 -13.40
N SER A 116 10.79 13.00 -14.71
CA SER A 116 10.78 14.14 -15.65
C SER A 116 9.67 15.15 -15.35
N LEU A 117 8.52 14.68 -14.85
CA LEU A 117 7.37 15.52 -14.50
C LEU A 117 7.43 16.16 -13.10
N THR A 118 8.31 15.68 -12.21
CA THR A 118 8.45 16.15 -10.82
C THR A 118 9.76 16.88 -10.56
N GLY A 119 10.77 16.70 -11.41
CA GLY A 119 12.12 17.22 -11.21
C GLY A 119 12.88 16.52 -10.07
N LEU A 120 12.37 15.41 -9.54
CA LEU A 120 12.99 14.66 -8.46
C LEU A 120 13.86 13.52 -8.99
N SER A 121 14.84 13.07 -8.20
CA SER A 121 15.60 11.87 -8.54
C SER A 121 14.73 10.61 -8.50
N LEU A 122 15.05 9.62 -9.34
CA LEU A 122 14.33 8.34 -9.39
C LEU A 122 14.22 7.67 -8.02
N ARG A 123 15.33 7.66 -7.26
CA ARG A 123 15.35 7.13 -5.88
C ARG A 123 14.37 7.85 -4.96
N SER A 124 14.23 9.17 -5.11
CA SER A 124 13.29 9.96 -4.32
C SER A 124 11.85 9.65 -4.70
N VAL A 125 11.55 9.54 -6.01
CA VAL A 125 10.23 9.17 -6.50
C VAL A 125 9.81 7.79 -5.97
N ILE A 126 10.68 6.78 -6.09
CA ILE A 126 10.42 5.41 -5.59
C ILE A 126 10.07 5.43 -4.10
N ARG A 127 10.93 6.06 -3.29
CA ARG A 127 10.74 6.12 -1.85
C ARG A 127 9.45 6.88 -1.48
N LYS A 128 9.24 8.05 -2.08
CA LYS A 128 8.09 8.91 -1.80
C LYS A 128 6.77 8.30 -2.26
N TYR A 129 6.79 7.58 -3.38
CA TYR A 129 5.63 6.83 -3.84
C TYR A 129 5.30 5.68 -2.88
N GLY A 130 6.32 4.92 -2.43
CA GLY A 130 6.12 3.89 -1.40
C GLY A 130 5.51 4.45 -0.11
N GLU A 131 6.02 5.59 0.38
CA GLU A 131 5.45 6.31 1.53
C GLU A 131 4.01 6.79 1.27
N ALA A 132 3.71 7.26 0.06
CA ALA A 132 2.38 7.72 -0.31
C ALA A 132 1.35 6.57 -0.30
N ILE A 133 1.73 5.41 -0.84
CA ILE A 133 0.89 4.21 -0.83
C ILE A 133 0.70 3.68 0.60
N ASP A 134 1.73 3.71 1.44
CA ASP A 134 1.60 3.29 2.84
C ASP A 134 0.64 4.20 3.61
N LYS A 135 0.76 5.53 3.46
CA LYS A 135 -0.17 6.50 4.05
C LYS A 135 -1.61 6.27 3.57
N LEU A 136 -1.79 6.08 2.27
CA LEU A 136 -3.10 5.83 1.67
C LEU A 136 -3.68 4.50 2.17
N THR A 137 -2.85 3.48 2.36
CA THR A 137 -3.26 2.20 2.96
C THR A 137 -3.78 2.42 4.38
N GLY A 138 -3.07 3.19 5.21
CA GLY A 138 -3.54 3.53 6.55
C GLY A 138 -4.90 4.21 6.54
N ILE A 139 -5.08 5.20 5.65
CA ILE A 139 -6.37 5.91 5.49
C ILE A 139 -7.49 4.96 5.05
N LEU A 140 -7.22 4.06 4.10
CA LEU A 140 -8.21 3.09 3.62
C LEU A 140 -8.60 2.05 4.69
N LEU A 141 -7.64 1.63 5.53
CA LEU A 141 -7.91 0.72 6.65
C LEU A 141 -8.79 1.40 7.71
N GLU A 142 -8.54 2.67 8.02
CA GLU A 142 -9.40 3.45 8.91
C GLU A 142 -10.83 3.61 8.38
N CYS A 143 -11.00 3.65 7.06
CA CYS A 143 -12.29 3.76 6.41
C CYS A 143 -12.96 2.40 6.12
N GLU A 144 -12.40 1.29 6.62
CA GLU A 144 -12.91 -0.09 6.42
C GLU A 144 -13.12 -0.49 4.95
N LEU A 145 -12.36 0.14 4.05
CA LEU A 145 -12.46 -0.03 2.59
C LEU A 145 -11.66 -1.25 2.06
N PHE A 146 -10.99 -1.97 2.97
CA PHE A 146 -10.26 -3.21 2.70
C PHE A 146 -11.05 -4.41 3.23
N GLU A 147 -11.77 -5.11 2.34
CA GLU A 147 -12.28 -6.48 2.58
C GLU A 147 -11.28 -7.54 2.18
#